data_AF-A0A9W3DUJ1-F1
#
_entry.id   AF-A0A9W3DUJ1-F1
#
_cell.length_a   1.000
_cell.length_b   1.000
_cell.length_c   1.000
_cell.angle_alpha   90.00
_cell.angle_beta   90.00
_cell.angle_gamma   90.00
#
_symmetry.space_group_name_H-M   'P 1'
#
loop_
_entity.id
_entity.type
_entity.pdbx_description
1 polymer ?
#
loop_
_entity_poly.entity_id
_entity_poly.type
_entity_poly.pdbx_seq_one_letter_code
_entity_poly.pdbx_strand_id
1 'polypeptide(L)'
;MASSETSLLPIDIIEEIFYRIPIEYLTQFKLTCRQWHALLKDKRFIYKYLDLVQERFIRIDHTVQIINPVQGARSSSPIPEEFHDSEISTTVHCDGLLLCRCNKTRTRSCKLAVWNPFLKRIKCIKPMSFYSVNDFYGIGYDNISREEYKILRIFEGELEDDERAVIGPCEPVIEIYDFKSNAWRIIVDEAALEWSIDPPCKGVSIKGNMYWVAHWNNKPELFILCFDFSTETFKVLCNVPFQCSVLDTASLSSFRGDKLSLLHQREETTKIEVWVTNTLDDDDVVSWEKYLDVSNPDLPTLHTDHDLAHPSYFVDENDSIMAWCEEVMGDAGDDYVCVSVSEISKDGIAKKLVETGRCNLGDYHDKPFVCGHVYLPSLVPVPE
;
A
#
# COMPACT_ATOMS: atom_id res chain seq x y z
N MET A 1 40.59 -31.60 27.98
CA MET A 1 39.17 -31.90 28.27
C MET A 1 38.34 -31.15 27.25
N ALA A 2 37.75 -31.87 26.30
CA ALA A 2 36.83 -31.31 25.32
C ALA A 2 35.59 -30.80 26.07
N SER A 3 35.24 -29.53 25.92
CA SER A 3 34.00 -29.00 26.48
C SER A 3 32.84 -29.66 25.75
N SER A 4 31.99 -30.34 26.52
CA SER A 4 30.75 -30.96 26.05
C SER A 4 29.95 -30.01 25.18
N GLU A 5 29.56 -30.49 24.00
CA GLU A 5 28.60 -29.86 23.10
C GLU A 5 27.37 -29.44 23.91
N THR A 6 27.22 -28.14 24.09
CA THR A 6 25.97 -27.56 24.60
C THR A 6 24.89 -27.90 23.60
N SER A 7 23.86 -28.60 24.06
CA SER A 7 22.66 -28.94 23.30
C SER A 7 22.06 -27.68 22.66
N LEU A 8 22.44 -27.40 21.41
CA LEU A 8 21.82 -26.38 20.60
C LEU A 8 20.42 -26.90 20.26
N LEU A 9 19.40 -26.08 20.51
CA LEU A 9 18.07 -26.33 19.96
C LEU A 9 18.21 -26.57 18.45
N PRO A 10 17.56 -27.60 17.89
CA PRO A 10 17.55 -27.81 16.45
C PRO A 10 17.08 -26.55 15.70
N ILE A 11 17.63 -26.31 14.51
CA ILE A 11 17.39 -25.07 13.77
C ILE A 11 15.91 -24.87 13.41
N ASP A 12 15.22 -25.96 13.11
CA ASP A 12 13.77 -26.03 12.88
C ASP A 12 12.96 -25.56 14.09
N ILE A 13 13.40 -25.91 15.31
CA ILE A 13 12.75 -25.44 16.53
C ILE A 13 13.00 -23.94 16.74
N ILE A 14 14.21 -23.46 16.42
CA ILE A 14 14.54 -22.02 16.50
C ILE A 14 13.69 -21.23 15.49
N GLU A 15 13.52 -21.74 14.27
CA GLU A 15 12.65 -21.16 13.25
C GLU A 15 11.21 -21.01 13.75
N GLU A 16 10.63 -22.09 14.27
CA GLU A 16 9.26 -22.09 14.82
C GLU A 16 9.09 -21.16 16.02
N ILE A 17 10.14 -20.98 16.84
CA ILE A 17 10.15 -19.96 17.89
C ILE A 17 10.14 -18.56 17.26
N PHE A 18 11.02 -18.29 16.29
CA PHE A 18 11.14 -16.98 15.67
C PHE A 18 9.89 -16.58 14.86
N TYR A 19 9.18 -17.52 14.25
CA TYR A 19 7.89 -17.26 13.58
C TYR A 19 6.79 -16.73 14.52
N ARG A 20 6.91 -16.95 15.83
CA ARG A 20 5.94 -16.50 16.84
C ARG A 20 6.35 -15.21 17.55
N ILE A 21 7.55 -14.72 17.27
CA ILE A 21 8.09 -13.53 17.93
C ILE A 21 7.74 -12.31 17.09
N PRO A 22 7.21 -11.22 17.69
CA PRO A 22 6.99 -9.97 16.98
C PRO A 22 8.28 -9.44 16.36
N ILE A 23 8.16 -8.92 15.13
CA ILE A 23 9.29 -8.55 14.28
C ILE A 23 10.25 -7.58 14.97
N GLU A 24 9.74 -6.71 15.84
CA GLU A 24 10.49 -5.72 16.63
C GLU A 24 11.63 -6.36 17.44
N TYR A 25 11.40 -7.56 17.96
CA TYR A 25 12.37 -8.30 18.77
C TYR A 25 13.35 -9.12 17.90
N LEU A 26 12.95 -9.52 16.69
CA LEU A 26 13.80 -10.31 15.78
C LEU A 26 15.12 -9.60 15.45
N THR A 27 15.11 -8.27 15.31
CA THR A 27 16.33 -7.52 15.01
C THR A 27 17.38 -7.62 16.13
N GLN A 28 16.96 -7.75 17.38
CA GLN A 28 17.84 -7.87 18.54
C GLN A 28 18.51 -9.26 18.59
N PHE A 29 17.79 -10.30 18.15
CA PHE A 29 18.33 -11.66 18.08
C PHE A 29 19.45 -11.82 17.04
N LYS A 30 19.61 -10.89 16.10
CA LYS A 30 20.76 -10.85 15.18
C LYS A 30 22.10 -10.64 15.90
N LEU A 31 22.09 -10.18 17.15
CA LEU A 31 23.28 -9.86 17.95
C LEU A 31 23.73 -11.00 18.88
N THR A 32 22.95 -12.08 19.01
CA THR A 32 23.23 -13.14 19.99
C THR A 32 24.27 -14.15 19.51
N CYS A 33 24.12 -14.69 18.30
CA CYS A 33 25.04 -15.66 17.72
C CYS A 33 25.01 -15.65 16.18
N ARG A 34 26.06 -16.24 15.56
CA ARG A 34 26.19 -16.31 14.09
C ARG A 34 25.08 -17.12 13.42
N GLN A 35 24.60 -18.18 14.08
CA GLN A 35 23.55 -19.05 13.53
C GLN A 35 22.22 -18.29 13.40
N TRP A 36 21.81 -17.56 14.44
CA TRP A 36 20.57 -16.77 14.40
C TRP A 36 20.70 -15.57 13.46
N HIS A 37 21.89 -14.95 13.41
CA HIS A 37 22.17 -13.91 12.42
C HIS A 37 22.00 -14.41 10.98
N ALA A 38 22.51 -15.61 10.66
CA ALA A 38 22.38 -16.22 9.34
C ALA A 38 20.92 -16.59 9.05
N LEU A 39 20.20 -17.16 10.02
CA LEU A 39 18.79 -17.51 9.87
C LEU A 39 17.91 -16.29 9.57
N LEU A 40 18.08 -15.20 10.32
CA LEU A 40 17.30 -13.96 10.14
C LEU A 40 17.69 -13.15 8.88
N LYS A 41 18.62 -13.67 8.09
CA LYS A 41 18.98 -13.20 6.75
C LYS A 41 18.64 -14.22 5.66
N ASP A 42 18.23 -15.42 6.04
CA ASP A 42 17.82 -16.45 5.09
C ASP A 42 16.49 -16.06 4.46
N LYS A 43 16.42 -16.18 3.14
CA LYS A 43 15.26 -15.71 2.36
C LYS A 43 14.03 -16.58 2.60
N ARG A 44 14.22 -17.89 2.79
CA ARG A 44 13.09 -18.79 3.11
C ARG A 44 12.50 -18.43 4.46
N PHE A 45 13.35 -18.11 5.43
CA PHE A 45 12.89 -17.59 6.72
C PHE A 45 12.12 -16.27 6.53
N ILE A 46 12.69 -15.28 5.84
CA ILE A 46 12.08 -13.97 5.65
C ILE A 46 10.70 -14.07 4.98
N TYR A 47 10.60 -14.83 3.88
CA TYR A 47 9.34 -14.96 3.15
C TYR A 47 8.30 -15.78 3.91
N LYS A 48 8.68 -16.89 4.55
CA LYS A 48 7.75 -17.64 5.43
C LYS A 48 7.31 -16.79 6.63
N TYR A 49 8.18 -15.94 7.17
CA TYR A 49 7.82 -15.02 8.24
C TYR A 49 6.82 -13.98 7.74
N LEU A 50 7.03 -13.40 6.55
CA LEU A 50 6.11 -12.44 5.94
C LEU A 50 4.70 -12.95 5.78
N ASP A 51 4.54 -14.21 5.37
CA ASP A 51 3.23 -14.85 5.20
C ASP A 51 2.47 -15.01 6.54
N LEU A 52 3.14 -14.79 7.68
CA LEU A 52 2.57 -14.84 9.03
C LEU A 52 2.42 -13.44 9.67
N VAL A 53 2.95 -12.40 9.03
CA VAL A 53 2.87 -11.04 9.58
C VAL A 53 1.50 -10.45 9.29
N GLN A 54 0.93 -9.82 10.31
CA GLN A 54 -0.30 -9.07 10.17
C GLN A 54 -0.05 -7.66 9.61
N GLU A 55 -0.97 -7.23 8.75
CA GLU A 55 -1.01 -5.86 8.23
C GLU A 55 -1.17 -4.82 9.35
N ARG A 56 -0.61 -3.64 9.10
CA ARG A 56 -0.60 -2.47 9.99
C ARG A 56 -0.94 -1.23 9.18
N PHE A 57 -1.10 -0.10 9.86
CA PHE A 57 -1.15 1.20 9.20
C PHE A 57 0.18 1.93 9.37
N ILE A 58 0.61 2.62 8.30
CA ILE A 58 1.71 3.58 8.34
C ILE A 58 1.22 4.95 7.93
N ARG A 59 1.35 5.95 8.80
CA ARG A 59 1.07 7.36 8.51
C ARG A 59 2.39 8.11 8.42
N ILE A 60 2.58 8.84 7.34
CA ILE A 60 3.81 9.58 7.08
C ILE A 60 3.46 11.06 6.91
N ASP A 61 3.86 11.86 7.88
CA ASP A 61 3.75 13.32 7.86
C ASP A 61 5.12 13.92 8.23
N HIS A 62 5.17 14.86 9.18
CA HIS A 62 6.42 15.25 9.84
C HIS A 62 7.11 14.10 10.60
N THR A 63 6.39 13.02 10.87
CA THR A 63 6.85 11.81 11.54
C THR A 63 6.38 10.56 10.81
N VAL A 64 7.05 9.44 11.07
CA VAL A 64 6.61 8.12 10.62
C VAL A 64 5.92 7.45 11.80
N GLN A 65 4.63 7.17 11.65
CA GLN A 65 3.81 6.54 12.67
C GLN A 65 3.34 5.17 12.18
N ILE A 66 3.75 4.10 12.86
CA ILE A 66 3.28 2.74 12.58
C ILE A 66 2.30 2.34 13.67
N ILE A 67 1.12 1.88 13.25
CA ILE A 67 0.00 1.54 14.14
C ILE A 67 -0.34 0.07 13.92
N ASN A 68 -0.23 -0.72 14.98
CA ASN A 68 -0.78 -2.07 15.02
C ASN A 68 -2.17 -1.98 15.66
N PRO A 69 -3.26 -2.02 14.85
CA PRO A 69 -4.61 -1.86 15.38
C PRO A 69 -5.01 -3.01 16.30
N VAL A 70 -4.57 -4.23 16.01
CA VAL A 70 -4.95 -5.45 16.76
C VAL A 70 -4.39 -5.46 18.17
N GLN A 71 -3.17 -4.95 18.35
CA GLN A 71 -2.54 -4.83 19.67
C GLN A 71 -2.75 -3.45 20.33
N GLY A 72 -3.36 -2.50 19.61
CA GLY A 72 -3.42 -1.09 20.03
C GLY A 72 -2.04 -0.44 20.21
N ALA A 73 -1.00 -0.98 19.58
CA ALA A 73 0.37 -0.49 19.72
C ALA A 73 0.69 0.56 18.66
N ARG A 74 1.40 1.62 19.07
CA ARG A 74 1.84 2.70 18.18
C ARG A 74 3.31 3.01 18.41
N SER A 75 4.04 3.18 17.32
CA SER A 75 5.42 3.69 17.35
C SER A 75 5.52 4.96 16.50
N SER A 76 6.38 5.88 16.91
CA SER A 76 6.68 7.10 16.17
C SER A 76 8.19 7.22 15.99
N SER A 77 8.63 7.57 14.79
CA SER A 77 10.04 7.84 14.47
C SER A 77 10.15 9.10 13.61
N PRO A 78 11.32 9.77 13.60
CA PRO A 78 11.55 10.89 12.69
C PRO A 78 11.46 10.43 11.23
N ILE A 79 11.06 11.35 10.36
CA ILE A 79 11.09 11.13 8.91
C ILE A 79 12.56 10.98 8.43
N PRO A 80 12.86 10.03 7.53
CA PRO A 80 14.18 9.87 6.92
C PRO A 80 14.69 11.15 6.22
N GLU A 81 16.00 11.39 6.27
CA GLU A 81 16.64 12.58 5.69
C GLU A 81 16.34 12.74 4.19
N GLU A 82 16.22 11.63 3.47
CA GLU A 82 15.90 11.58 2.05
C GLU A 82 14.57 12.26 1.70
N PHE A 83 13.65 12.34 2.67
CA PHE A 83 12.30 12.88 2.55
C PHE A 83 12.12 14.26 3.23
N HIS A 84 13.12 14.86 3.89
CA HIS A 84 12.92 16.12 4.66
C HIS A 84 12.35 17.30 3.85
N ASP A 85 12.67 17.37 2.56
CA ASP A 85 12.17 18.42 1.64
C ASP A 85 11.10 17.88 0.67
N SER A 86 10.43 16.78 1.01
CA SER A 86 9.52 16.10 0.09
C SER A 86 8.31 15.57 0.84
N GLU A 87 7.14 15.91 0.33
CA GLU A 87 5.88 15.33 0.80
C GLU A 87 5.66 14.00 0.10
N ILE A 88 5.41 12.93 0.84
CA ILE A 88 5.06 11.64 0.26
C ILE A 88 3.59 11.72 -0.14
N SER A 89 3.34 11.81 -1.45
CA SER A 89 1.99 11.99 -1.98
C SER A 89 1.22 10.67 -2.08
N THR A 90 1.93 9.57 -2.31
CA THR A 90 1.30 8.26 -2.40
C THR A 90 2.31 7.14 -2.21
N THR A 91 1.84 6.00 -1.69
CA THR A 91 2.66 4.81 -1.49
C THR A 91 1.89 3.53 -1.81
N VAL A 92 2.63 2.52 -2.25
CA VAL A 92 2.18 1.14 -2.40
C VAL A 92 3.24 0.21 -1.84
N HIS A 93 2.87 -0.92 -1.23
CA HIS A 93 3.84 -1.91 -0.76
C HIS A 93 3.78 -3.22 -1.52
N CYS A 94 4.94 -3.87 -1.65
CA CYS A 94 5.08 -5.28 -1.99
C CYS A 94 6.04 -5.90 -0.98
N ASP A 95 5.62 -6.97 -0.28
CA ASP A 95 6.41 -7.63 0.78
C ASP A 95 6.97 -6.68 1.86
N GLY A 96 6.26 -5.58 2.13
CA GLY A 96 6.67 -4.54 3.08
C GLY A 96 7.72 -3.55 2.57
N LEU A 97 8.13 -3.65 1.30
CA LEU A 97 8.87 -2.61 0.60
C LEU A 97 7.87 -1.57 0.09
N LEU A 98 7.93 -0.36 0.64
CA LEU A 98 7.12 0.77 0.20
C LEU A 98 7.78 1.44 -1.00
N LEU A 99 7.04 1.53 -2.10
CA LEU A 99 7.36 2.43 -3.19
C LEU A 99 6.71 3.78 -2.88
N CYS A 100 7.53 4.77 -2.56
CA CYS A 100 7.10 6.11 -2.18
C CYS A 100 7.30 7.07 -3.35
N ARG A 101 6.21 7.69 -3.78
CA ARG A 101 6.26 8.86 -4.66
C ARG A 101 6.23 10.11 -3.79
N CYS A 102 7.19 10.99 -4.02
CA CYS A 102 7.36 12.19 -3.20
C CYS A 102 7.32 13.44 -4.08
N ASN A 103 6.49 14.41 -3.74
CA ASN A 103 6.45 15.73 -4.35
C ASN A 103 7.35 16.67 -3.56
N LYS A 104 8.24 17.42 -4.22
CA LYS A 104 9.00 18.44 -3.49
C LYS A 104 8.10 19.63 -3.15
N THR A 105 8.11 20.05 -1.89
CA THR A 105 7.25 21.14 -1.40
C THR A 105 7.51 22.49 -2.09
N ARG A 106 8.71 22.70 -2.64
CA ARG A 106 9.14 23.98 -3.24
C ARG A 106 9.28 23.97 -4.76
N THR A 107 9.12 22.81 -5.41
CA THR A 107 9.28 22.64 -6.86
C THR A 107 8.34 21.54 -7.32
N ARG A 108 7.78 21.60 -8.52
CA ARG A 108 6.99 20.48 -9.08
C ARG A 108 7.82 19.26 -9.50
N SER A 109 9.04 19.10 -8.95
CA SER A 109 9.84 17.89 -9.16
C SER A 109 9.39 16.78 -8.22
N CYS A 110 9.22 15.58 -8.78
CA CYS A 110 8.95 14.38 -7.99
C CYS A 110 10.26 13.63 -7.67
N LYS A 111 10.21 12.77 -6.67
CA LYS A 111 11.21 11.74 -6.37
C LYS A 111 10.48 10.41 -6.23
N LEU A 112 11.16 9.34 -6.61
CA LEU A 112 10.71 7.98 -6.37
C LEU A 112 11.72 7.28 -5.46
N ALA A 113 11.24 6.58 -4.44
CA ALA A 113 12.09 5.83 -3.53
C ALA A 113 11.46 4.50 -3.15
N VAL A 114 12.29 3.47 -3.01
CA VAL A 114 11.89 2.24 -2.33
C VAL A 114 12.42 2.27 -0.91
N TRP A 115 11.53 2.05 0.04
CA TRP A 115 11.79 2.19 1.46
C TRP A 115 11.31 0.95 2.22
N ASN A 116 12.17 0.42 3.08
CA ASN A 116 11.75 -0.46 4.16
C ASN A 116 11.80 0.34 5.49
N PRO A 117 10.64 0.76 6.03
CA PRO A 117 10.56 1.46 7.32
C PRO A 117 11.16 0.69 8.49
N PHE A 118 10.92 -0.63 8.52
CA PHE A 118 11.36 -1.49 9.60
C PHE A 118 12.90 -1.62 9.63
N LEU A 119 13.51 -1.83 8.46
CA LEU A 119 14.97 -1.91 8.33
C LEU A 119 15.65 -0.54 8.25
N LYS A 120 14.88 0.54 8.15
CA LYS A 120 15.37 1.93 7.98
C LYS A 120 16.34 2.06 6.80
N ARG A 121 15.99 1.41 5.68
CA ARG A 121 16.79 1.43 4.44
C ARG A 121 15.97 2.03 3.33
N ILE A 122 16.58 2.95 2.56
CA ILE A 122 15.96 3.65 1.45
C ILE A 122 16.88 3.55 0.24
N LYS A 123 16.29 3.38 -0.94
CA LYS A 123 16.95 3.54 -2.22
C LYS A 123 16.15 4.52 -3.08
N CYS A 124 16.75 5.66 -3.39
CA CYS A 124 16.18 6.61 -4.34
C CYS A 124 16.36 6.08 -5.76
N ILE A 125 15.26 6.07 -6.51
CA ILE A 125 15.25 5.70 -7.93
C ILE A 125 15.37 7.00 -8.73
N LYS A 126 16.11 6.94 -9.84
CA LYS A 126 16.18 8.05 -10.80
C LYS A 126 15.24 7.72 -11.95
N PRO A 127 14.53 8.69 -12.53
CA PRO A 127 13.67 8.43 -13.67
C PRO A 127 14.53 8.12 -14.90
N MET A 128 13.93 7.48 -15.90
CA MET A 128 14.59 7.30 -17.20
C MET A 128 14.83 8.63 -17.90
N SER A 129 13.82 9.50 -17.89
CA SER A 129 13.83 10.80 -18.58
C SER A 129 13.33 11.92 -17.67
N PHE A 130 12.11 11.80 -17.15
CA PHE A 130 11.47 12.76 -16.27
C PHE A 130 10.51 12.05 -15.30
N TYR A 131 10.04 12.80 -14.31
CA TYR A 131 8.89 12.41 -13.50
C TYR A 131 7.70 13.27 -13.89
N SER A 132 6.52 12.67 -14.04
CA SER A 132 5.26 13.38 -14.20
C SER A 132 4.46 13.36 -12.91
N VAL A 133 3.68 14.42 -12.70
CA VAL A 133 2.63 14.44 -11.68
C VAL A 133 1.51 13.41 -11.96
N ASN A 134 1.41 12.94 -13.19
CA ASN A 134 0.43 11.95 -13.63
C ASN A 134 1.01 10.53 -13.71
N ASP A 135 2.21 10.29 -13.17
CA ASP A 135 2.79 8.95 -13.19
C ASP A 135 2.10 8.03 -12.17
N PHE A 136 1.68 6.86 -12.66
CA PHE A 136 1.25 5.75 -11.83
C PHE A 136 2.41 4.79 -11.62
N TYR A 137 2.51 4.25 -10.41
CA TYR A 137 3.56 3.31 -10.07
C TYR A 137 3.04 2.03 -9.44
N GLY A 138 3.76 0.95 -9.69
CA GLY A 138 3.60 -0.34 -9.02
C GLY A 138 4.97 -0.95 -8.69
N ILE A 139 5.02 -1.81 -7.67
CA ILE A 139 6.21 -2.58 -7.31
C ILE A 139 5.82 -4.05 -7.18
N GLY A 140 6.66 -4.92 -7.71
CA GLY A 140 6.39 -6.35 -7.76
C GLY A 140 7.64 -7.14 -8.10
N TYR A 141 7.49 -8.42 -8.40
CA TYR A 141 8.59 -9.33 -8.74
C TYR A 141 8.11 -10.42 -9.70
N ASP A 142 9.05 -11.06 -10.39
CA ASP A 142 8.76 -12.28 -11.15
C ASP A 142 8.39 -13.42 -10.19
N ASN A 143 7.25 -14.07 -10.38
CA ASN A 143 6.78 -15.15 -9.51
C ASN A 143 7.70 -16.38 -9.52
N ILE A 144 8.54 -16.53 -10.55
CA ILE A 144 9.60 -17.55 -10.60
C ILE A 144 10.71 -17.21 -9.61
N SER A 145 10.97 -15.92 -9.36
CA SER A 145 12.01 -15.42 -8.46
C SER A 145 11.55 -14.18 -7.69
N ARG A 146 11.02 -14.40 -6.48
CA ARG A 146 10.59 -13.35 -5.50
C ARG A 146 11.68 -12.34 -5.12
N GLU A 147 12.90 -12.53 -5.60
CA GLU A 147 14.05 -11.67 -5.35
C GLU A 147 14.25 -10.60 -6.44
N GLU A 148 13.72 -10.84 -7.64
CA GLU A 148 13.90 -9.94 -8.79
C GLU A 148 12.77 -8.92 -8.81
N TYR A 149 12.80 -8.02 -7.81
CA TYR A 149 11.86 -6.91 -7.76
C TYR A 149 12.03 -6.02 -8.99
N LYS A 150 10.92 -5.41 -9.40
CA LYS A 150 10.81 -4.46 -10.50
C LYS A 150 9.86 -3.34 -10.09
N ILE A 151 10.02 -2.18 -10.71
CA ILE A 151 9.08 -1.07 -10.58
C ILE A 151 8.43 -0.85 -11.93
N LEU A 152 7.11 -0.80 -11.95
CA LEU A 152 6.30 -0.36 -13.08
C LEU A 152 6.06 1.14 -12.96
N ARG A 153 6.27 1.87 -14.05
CA ARG A 153 5.82 3.24 -14.25
C ARG A 153 4.89 3.27 -15.45
N ILE A 154 3.72 3.89 -15.29
CA ILE A 154 2.75 4.14 -16.35
C ILE A 154 2.58 5.65 -16.44
N PHE A 155 2.84 6.19 -17.62
CA PHE A 155 2.60 7.58 -17.97
C PHE A 155 1.52 7.62 -19.06
N GLU A 156 0.36 8.21 -18.77
CA GLU A 156 -0.80 8.18 -19.67
C GLU A 156 -0.77 9.27 -20.77
N GLY A 157 0.31 10.06 -20.87
CA GLY A 157 0.51 11.01 -21.98
C GLY A 157 0.12 12.45 -21.67
N GLU A 158 -0.08 12.85 -20.41
CA GLU A 158 -0.40 14.23 -20.06
C GLU A 158 0.74 14.90 -19.28
N LEU A 159 1.31 15.96 -19.87
CA LEU A 159 2.31 16.83 -19.23
C LEU A 159 1.67 18.14 -18.75
N GLU A 160 1.86 18.45 -17.47
CA GLU A 160 1.55 19.77 -16.92
C GLU A 160 2.82 20.63 -16.83
N ASP A 161 2.77 21.89 -17.29
CA ASP A 161 3.84 22.88 -17.06
C ASP A 161 3.70 23.57 -15.69
N ASP A 162 4.79 24.22 -15.25
CA ASP A 162 4.91 25.03 -14.03
C ASP A 162 3.86 26.17 -13.93
N GLU A 163 3.20 26.56 -15.04
CA GLU A 163 2.21 27.66 -15.10
C GLU A 163 0.76 27.25 -15.43
N ARG A 164 0.34 26.01 -15.11
CA ARG A 164 -1.04 25.49 -15.37
C ARG A 164 -1.42 25.38 -16.85
N ALA A 165 -0.48 25.52 -17.77
CA ALA A 165 -0.70 25.20 -19.17
C ALA A 165 -0.37 23.72 -19.41
N VAL A 166 -1.35 22.95 -19.88
CA VAL A 166 -1.11 21.61 -20.45
C VAL A 166 -0.28 21.81 -21.71
N ILE A 167 0.96 21.31 -21.74
CA ILE A 167 1.88 21.48 -22.90
C ILE A 167 1.32 20.77 -24.15
N GLY A 168 0.40 19.84 -23.95
CA GLY A 168 -0.30 19.09 -24.97
C GLY A 168 -0.19 17.59 -24.69
N PRO A 169 -0.99 16.77 -25.38
CA PRO A 169 -0.88 15.32 -25.29
C PRO A 169 0.50 14.87 -25.77
N CYS A 170 1.12 13.98 -24.99
CA CYS A 170 2.33 13.25 -25.31
C CYS A 170 1.98 11.78 -25.49
N GLU A 171 2.88 11.01 -26.09
CA GLU A 171 2.68 9.57 -26.20
C GLU A 171 2.73 8.92 -24.80
N PRO A 172 1.77 8.03 -24.47
CA PRO A 172 1.83 7.28 -23.24
C PRO A 172 3.07 6.38 -23.24
N VAL A 173 3.70 6.21 -22.07
CA VAL A 173 4.91 5.42 -21.93
C VAL A 173 4.77 4.47 -20.75
N ILE A 174 5.11 3.20 -20.96
CA ILE A 174 5.16 2.19 -19.90
C ILE A 174 6.59 1.72 -19.75
N GLU A 175 7.14 1.93 -18.56
CA GLU A 175 8.52 1.64 -18.24
C GLU A 175 8.62 0.64 -17.07
N ILE A 176 9.62 -0.23 -17.16
CA ILE A 176 10.01 -1.14 -16.09
C ILE A 176 11.42 -0.79 -15.65
N TYR A 177 11.58 -0.54 -14.36
CA TYR A 177 12.89 -0.52 -13.70
C TYR A 177 13.18 -1.90 -13.16
N ASP A 178 14.30 -2.47 -13.56
CA ASP A 178 14.79 -3.74 -13.04
C ASP A 178 15.94 -3.48 -12.07
N PHE A 179 15.78 -3.92 -10.83
CA PHE A 179 16.81 -3.76 -9.80
C PHE A 179 18.09 -4.53 -10.12
N LYS A 180 17.99 -5.67 -10.81
CA LYS A 180 19.15 -6.50 -11.18
C LYS A 180 20.07 -5.80 -12.17
N SER A 181 19.49 -5.14 -13.17
CA SER A 181 20.23 -4.36 -14.16
C SER A 181 20.44 -2.90 -13.75
N ASN A 182 19.75 -2.44 -12.70
CA ASN A 182 19.74 -1.05 -12.23
C ASN A 182 19.41 -0.06 -13.36
N ALA A 183 18.46 -0.44 -14.22
CA ALA A 183 18.12 0.29 -15.42
C ALA A 183 16.62 0.26 -15.71
N TRP A 184 16.14 1.34 -16.33
CA TRP A 184 14.81 1.41 -16.92
C TRP A 184 14.83 0.85 -18.34
N ARG A 185 13.71 0.28 -18.76
CA ARG A 185 13.41 -0.04 -20.17
C ARG A 185 11.93 0.14 -20.44
N ILE A 186 11.62 0.43 -21.69
CA ILE A 186 10.25 0.52 -22.19
C ILE A 186 9.76 -0.89 -22.51
N ILE A 187 8.53 -1.22 -22.12
CA ILE A 187 7.92 -2.54 -22.38
C ILE A 187 6.77 -2.50 -23.39
N VAL A 188 6.14 -1.34 -23.52
CA VAL A 188 5.05 -1.12 -24.47
C VAL A 188 5.28 0.25 -25.08
N ASP A 189 5.67 0.25 -26.35
CA ASP A 189 5.64 1.39 -27.25
C ASP A 189 4.66 0.99 -28.34
N GLU A 190 3.38 1.34 -28.18
CA GLU A 190 2.39 1.54 -29.26
C GLU A 190 0.93 1.50 -28.73
N ALA A 191 0.19 2.55 -29.10
CA ALA A 191 -1.26 2.74 -29.05
C ALA A 191 -1.91 3.00 -27.68
N ALA A 192 -2.73 4.07 -27.65
CA ALA A 192 -3.43 4.65 -26.51
C ALA A 192 -3.94 3.59 -25.52
N LEU A 193 -3.53 3.72 -24.26
CA LEU A 193 -4.19 3.04 -23.15
C LEU A 193 -5.70 3.28 -23.29
N GLU A 194 -6.48 2.25 -23.59
CA GLU A 194 -7.95 2.35 -23.72
C GLU A 194 -8.62 2.54 -22.34
N TRP A 195 -7.83 2.46 -21.28
CA TRP A 195 -8.20 2.54 -19.89
C TRP A 195 -7.35 3.58 -19.16
N SER A 196 -7.84 3.99 -18.00
CA SER A 196 -7.10 4.81 -17.04
C SER A 196 -7.28 4.21 -15.63
N ILE A 197 -6.29 4.44 -14.77
CA ILE A 197 -6.30 3.95 -13.39
C ILE A 197 -6.91 5.01 -12.47
N ASP A 198 -7.89 4.61 -11.67
CA ASP A 198 -8.49 5.45 -10.63
C ASP A 198 -7.50 5.62 -9.45
N PRO A 199 -7.33 6.83 -8.88
CA PRO A 199 -6.16 7.72 -8.96
C PRO A 199 -4.78 7.14 -8.55
N PRO A 200 -3.68 7.90 -8.73
CA PRO A 200 -2.31 7.40 -8.63
C PRO A 200 -1.98 6.59 -7.37
N CYS A 201 -1.43 5.38 -7.58
CA CYS A 201 -0.88 4.49 -6.56
C CYS A 201 -1.89 4.03 -5.48
N LYS A 202 -3.12 3.67 -5.90
CA LYS A 202 -4.09 2.88 -5.12
C LYS A 202 -4.01 1.37 -5.36
N GLY A 203 -2.90 0.91 -5.93
CA GLY A 203 -2.75 -0.50 -6.25
C GLY A 203 -2.50 -1.33 -4.99
N VAL A 204 -2.88 -2.60 -5.05
CA VAL A 204 -2.47 -3.59 -4.06
C VAL A 204 -1.50 -4.59 -4.72
N SER A 205 -0.45 -4.97 -3.99
CA SER A 205 0.41 -6.06 -4.41
C SER A 205 -0.04 -7.38 -3.77
N ILE A 206 -0.26 -8.40 -4.58
CA ILE A 206 -0.53 -9.77 -4.11
C ILE A 206 0.40 -10.71 -4.85
N LYS A 207 1.16 -11.51 -4.08
CA LYS A 207 2.11 -12.50 -4.62
C LYS A 207 2.96 -11.92 -5.77
N GLY A 208 3.51 -10.72 -5.61
CA GLY A 208 4.42 -10.10 -6.59
C GLY A 208 3.76 -9.39 -7.77
N ASN A 209 2.47 -9.57 -7.99
CA ASN A 209 1.71 -8.86 -9.01
C ASN A 209 1.01 -7.65 -8.43
N MET A 210 0.62 -6.73 -9.30
CA MET A 210 -0.05 -5.49 -8.92
C MET A 210 -1.47 -5.43 -9.48
N TYR A 211 -2.40 -4.94 -8.67
CA TYR A 211 -3.82 -4.88 -8.99
C TYR A 211 -4.36 -3.48 -8.70
N TRP A 212 -5.17 -2.94 -9.61
CA TRP A 212 -5.81 -1.63 -9.47
C TRP A 212 -7.28 -1.68 -9.86
N VAL A 213 -8.06 -0.76 -9.32
CA VAL A 213 -9.34 -0.39 -9.92
C VAL A 213 -9.05 0.54 -11.10
N ALA A 214 -9.60 0.21 -12.27
CA ALA A 214 -9.43 0.96 -13.50
C ALA A 214 -10.79 1.13 -14.19
N HIS A 215 -10.85 2.03 -15.16
CA HIS A 215 -12.03 2.24 -16.00
C HIS A 215 -11.62 2.39 -17.46
N TRP A 216 -12.56 2.12 -18.37
CA TRP A 216 -12.34 2.40 -19.78
C TRP A 216 -12.46 3.91 -20.03
N ASN A 217 -11.68 4.45 -20.96
CA ASN A 217 -11.73 5.89 -21.29
C ASN A 217 -13.06 6.28 -21.96
N ASN A 218 -13.78 5.32 -22.53
CA ASN A 218 -15.03 5.51 -23.26
C ASN A 218 -16.25 4.89 -22.58
N LYS A 219 -16.13 4.31 -21.38
CA LYS A 219 -17.25 3.69 -20.67
C LYS A 219 -17.15 3.90 -19.16
N PRO A 220 -18.30 3.92 -18.44
CA PRO A 220 -18.32 4.15 -17.00
C PRO A 220 -18.02 2.89 -16.16
N GLU A 221 -17.86 1.71 -16.77
CA GLU A 221 -17.64 0.49 -15.99
C GLU A 221 -16.24 0.42 -15.37
N LEU A 222 -16.20 0.15 -14.07
CA LEU A 222 -14.96 -0.12 -13.34
C LEU A 222 -14.62 -1.62 -13.40
N PHE A 223 -13.33 -1.93 -13.45
CA PHE A 223 -12.81 -3.29 -13.45
C PHE A 223 -11.48 -3.38 -12.71
N ILE A 224 -11.06 -4.60 -12.41
CA ILE A 224 -9.75 -4.89 -11.84
C ILE A 224 -8.73 -5.11 -12.95
N LEU A 225 -7.72 -4.24 -12.98
CA LEU A 225 -6.56 -4.35 -13.85
C LEU A 225 -5.42 -5.01 -13.08
N CYS A 226 -4.85 -6.07 -13.64
CA CYS A 226 -3.66 -6.74 -13.14
C CYS A 226 -2.46 -6.41 -14.03
N PHE A 227 -1.31 -6.14 -13.44
CA PHE A 227 -0.02 -6.21 -14.11
C PHE A 227 0.78 -7.39 -13.57
N ASP A 228 1.10 -8.31 -14.46
CA ASP A 228 1.87 -9.52 -14.17
C ASP A 228 3.36 -9.21 -14.36
N PHE A 229 4.16 -9.23 -13.30
CA PHE A 229 5.60 -8.90 -13.36
C PHE A 229 6.46 -10.03 -13.94
N SER A 230 5.91 -11.24 -14.04
CA SER A 230 6.58 -12.40 -14.62
C SER A 230 6.50 -12.35 -16.14
N THR A 231 5.30 -12.03 -16.67
CA THR A 231 5.09 -11.90 -18.12
C THR A 231 5.22 -10.47 -18.63
N GLU A 232 5.22 -9.47 -17.74
CA GLU A 232 5.26 -8.03 -18.02
C GLU A 232 4.10 -7.56 -18.91
N THR A 233 2.90 -8.03 -18.59
CA THR A 233 1.68 -7.74 -19.36
C THR A 233 0.53 -7.32 -18.46
N PHE A 234 -0.36 -6.51 -19.03
CA PHE A 234 -1.63 -6.16 -18.41
C PHE A 234 -2.71 -7.19 -18.71
N LYS A 235 -3.55 -7.48 -17.72
CA LYS A 235 -4.71 -8.38 -17.84
C LYS A 235 -5.91 -7.71 -17.15
N VAL A 236 -7.04 -7.63 -17.85
CA VAL A 236 -8.32 -7.27 -17.23
C VAL A 236 -8.87 -8.53 -16.58
N LEU A 237 -9.09 -8.50 -15.26
CA LEU A 237 -9.51 -9.70 -14.51
C LEU A 237 -11.02 -9.86 -14.45
N CYS A 238 -11.71 -8.86 -13.90
CA CYS A 238 -13.16 -8.89 -13.70
C CYS A 238 -13.70 -7.48 -13.48
N ASN A 239 -15.00 -7.30 -13.70
CA ASN A 239 -15.68 -6.06 -13.33
C ASN A 239 -15.83 -5.98 -11.81
N VAL A 240 -15.93 -4.75 -11.28
CA VAL A 240 -16.31 -4.56 -9.87
C VAL A 240 -17.74 -5.09 -9.61
N PRO A 241 -18.06 -5.59 -8.40
CA PRO A 241 -19.33 -6.24 -8.13
C PRO A 241 -20.51 -5.29 -7.87
N PHE A 242 -20.30 -3.98 -7.91
CA PHE A 242 -21.29 -2.96 -7.62
C PHE A 242 -21.13 -1.74 -8.52
N GLN A 243 -22.20 -0.95 -8.65
CA GLN A 243 -22.09 0.39 -9.23
C GLN A 243 -21.57 1.35 -8.16
N CYS A 244 -20.49 2.05 -8.47
CA CYS A 244 -19.87 3.02 -7.57
C CYS A 244 -20.28 4.43 -8.02
N SER A 245 -20.96 5.18 -7.14
CA SER A 245 -21.19 6.61 -7.34
C SER A 245 -19.88 7.37 -7.19
N VAL A 246 -19.81 8.60 -7.74
CA VAL A 246 -18.65 9.51 -7.57
C VAL A 246 -18.41 9.88 -6.10
N LEU A 247 -19.50 9.88 -5.30
CA LEU A 247 -19.44 10.18 -3.87
C LEU A 247 -19.22 8.93 -3.01
N ASP A 248 -19.35 7.74 -3.59
CA ASP A 248 -19.11 6.51 -2.85
C ASP A 248 -17.60 6.33 -2.61
N THR A 249 -17.28 5.68 -1.51
CA THR A 249 -15.91 5.27 -1.21
C THR A 249 -15.70 3.84 -1.69
N ALA A 250 -14.72 3.63 -2.57
CA ALA A 250 -14.21 2.32 -2.92
C ALA A 250 -12.73 2.20 -2.53
N SER A 251 -12.35 1.09 -1.89
CA SER A 251 -10.96 0.83 -1.51
C SER A 251 -10.61 -0.63 -1.80
N LEU A 252 -9.50 -0.85 -2.50
CA LEU A 252 -8.97 -2.17 -2.85
C LEU A 252 -7.89 -2.57 -1.84
N SER A 253 -7.92 -3.81 -1.37
CA SER A 253 -6.94 -4.32 -0.41
C SER A 253 -6.67 -5.82 -0.62
N SER A 254 -5.69 -6.34 0.12
CA SER A 254 -5.39 -7.76 0.13
C SER A 254 -6.38 -8.48 1.06
N PHE A 255 -6.66 -9.75 0.80
CA PHE A 255 -7.43 -10.60 1.70
C PHE A 255 -6.67 -11.90 1.89
N ARG A 256 -6.13 -12.10 3.10
CA ARG A 256 -5.40 -13.32 3.50
C ARG A 256 -4.23 -13.68 2.57
N GLY A 257 -3.67 -12.68 1.87
CA GLY A 257 -2.47 -12.80 1.05
C GLY A 257 -2.63 -13.46 -0.32
N ASP A 258 -3.81 -13.97 -0.68
CA ASP A 258 -4.03 -14.68 -1.95
C ASP A 258 -5.32 -14.30 -2.70
N LYS A 259 -6.11 -13.39 -2.13
CA LYS A 259 -7.37 -12.87 -2.69
C LYS A 259 -7.40 -11.36 -2.63
N LEU A 260 -8.24 -10.74 -3.45
CA LEU A 260 -8.54 -9.32 -3.35
C LEU A 260 -9.73 -9.12 -2.41
N SER A 261 -9.71 -8.02 -1.67
CA SER A 261 -10.90 -7.46 -1.03
C SER A 261 -11.22 -6.08 -1.61
N LEU A 262 -12.50 -5.79 -1.80
CA LEU A 262 -12.98 -4.49 -2.26
C LEU A 262 -14.07 -3.99 -1.31
N LEU A 263 -13.78 -2.89 -0.62
CA LEU A 263 -14.71 -2.22 0.27
C LEU A 263 -15.48 -1.18 -0.52
N HIS A 264 -16.78 -1.11 -0.26
CA HIS A 264 -17.69 -0.08 -0.76
C HIS A 264 -18.40 0.55 0.43
N GLN A 265 -18.24 1.86 0.64
CA GLN A 265 -19.10 2.64 1.52
C GLN A 265 -19.96 3.59 0.70
N ARG A 266 -21.27 3.47 0.87
CA ARG A 266 -22.24 4.37 0.23
C ARG A 266 -22.34 5.67 1.02
N GLU A 267 -22.23 6.80 0.35
CA GLU A 267 -22.32 8.12 1.00
C GLU A 267 -23.67 8.31 1.70
N GLU A 268 -24.79 8.04 0.99
CA GLU A 268 -26.14 8.33 1.49
C GLU A 268 -26.55 7.53 2.75
N THR A 269 -25.98 6.33 2.91
CA THR A 269 -26.43 5.37 3.94
C THR A 269 -25.36 5.00 4.95
N THR A 270 -24.12 5.46 4.73
CA THR A 270 -22.88 5.04 5.43
C THR A 270 -22.64 3.54 5.51
N LYS A 271 -23.46 2.74 4.81
CA LYS A 271 -23.40 1.28 4.72
C LYS A 271 -22.06 0.86 4.14
N ILE A 272 -21.41 -0.11 4.79
CA ILE A 272 -20.15 -0.69 4.35
C ILE A 272 -20.41 -2.11 3.86
N GLU A 273 -20.01 -2.40 2.62
CA GLU A 273 -19.96 -3.75 2.06
C GLU A 273 -18.50 -4.10 1.76
N VAL A 274 -18.10 -5.34 2.08
CA VAL A 274 -16.79 -5.87 1.68
C VAL A 274 -17.02 -7.07 0.79
N TRP A 275 -16.42 -7.04 -0.39
CA TRP A 275 -16.44 -8.11 -1.37
C TRP A 275 -15.07 -8.76 -1.43
N VAL A 276 -15.02 -10.07 -1.63
CA VAL A 276 -13.77 -10.84 -1.69
C VAL A 276 -13.78 -11.70 -2.95
N THR A 277 -12.63 -11.89 -3.58
CA THR A 277 -12.52 -12.77 -4.74
C THR A 277 -12.35 -14.24 -4.34
N ASN A 278 -12.58 -15.16 -5.28
CA ASN A 278 -11.89 -16.46 -5.22
C ASN A 278 -10.36 -16.27 -5.26
N THR A 279 -9.63 -17.32 -4.92
CA THR A 279 -8.16 -17.30 -4.92
C THR A 279 -7.65 -16.90 -6.30
N LEU A 280 -6.66 -16.00 -6.32
CA LEU A 280 -6.02 -15.55 -7.54
C LEU A 280 -5.06 -16.63 -8.04
N ASP A 281 -5.60 -17.55 -8.84
CA ASP A 281 -4.84 -18.57 -9.57
C ASP A 281 -4.94 -18.30 -11.09
N ASP A 282 -3.91 -18.65 -11.85
CA ASP A 282 -3.75 -18.22 -13.25
C ASP A 282 -4.82 -18.74 -14.22
N ASP A 283 -5.49 -19.86 -13.88
CA ASP A 283 -6.44 -20.55 -14.76
C ASP A 283 -7.93 -20.33 -14.40
N ASP A 284 -8.20 -19.71 -13.25
CA ASP A 284 -9.57 -19.59 -12.73
C ASP A 284 -10.20 -18.24 -13.10
N VAL A 285 -11.50 -18.28 -13.44
CA VAL A 285 -12.28 -17.06 -13.64
C VAL A 285 -12.44 -16.35 -12.30
N VAL A 286 -11.91 -15.12 -12.20
CA VAL A 286 -12.03 -14.31 -11.00
C VAL A 286 -13.47 -13.85 -10.83
N SER A 287 -14.04 -14.12 -9.65
CA SER A 287 -15.41 -13.75 -9.29
C SER A 287 -15.47 -13.21 -7.87
N TRP A 288 -16.43 -12.32 -7.63
CA TRP A 288 -16.65 -11.68 -6.34
C TRP A 288 -17.75 -12.38 -5.54
N GLU A 289 -17.50 -12.56 -4.25
CA GLU A 289 -18.52 -12.91 -3.26
C GLU A 289 -18.63 -11.79 -2.22
N LYS A 290 -19.85 -11.50 -1.77
CA LYS A 290 -20.05 -10.54 -0.68
C LYS A 290 -19.61 -11.21 0.62
N TYR A 291 -18.61 -10.65 1.28
CA TYR A 291 -18.03 -11.16 2.51
C TYR A 291 -18.67 -10.54 3.76
N LEU A 292 -18.79 -9.21 3.79
CA LEU A 292 -19.40 -8.46 4.88
C LEU A 292 -20.46 -7.48 4.33
N ASP A 293 -21.50 -7.28 5.13
CA ASP A 293 -22.59 -6.34 4.87
C ASP A 293 -22.96 -5.68 6.20
N VAL A 294 -22.50 -4.45 6.40
CA VAL A 294 -22.54 -3.77 7.69
C VAL A 294 -23.33 -2.48 7.55
N SER A 295 -24.40 -2.35 8.33
CA SER A 295 -25.27 -1.18 8.35
C SER A 295 -25.55 -0.76 9.79
N ASN A 296 -25.05 0.41 10.19
CA ASN A 296 -25.35 1.00 11.49
C ASN A 296 -25.27 2.53 11.36
N PRO A 297 -26.23 3.31 11.90
CA PRO A 297 -26.16 4.77 11.91
C PRO A 297 -24.87 5.35 12.52
N ASP A 298 -24.24 4.62 13.44
CA ASP A 298 -23.02 5.04 14.12
C ASP A 298 -21.73 4.62 13.40
N LEU A 299 -21.81 4.15 12.14
CA LEU A 299 -20.62 3.84 11.36
C LEU A 299 -19.82 5.11 11.04
N PRO A 300 -18.48 5.07 11.16
CA PRO A 300 -17.67 6.20 10.79
C PRO A 300 -17.66 6.39 9.27
N THR A 301 -17.54 7.64 8.84
CA THR A 301 -17.26 7.97 7.44
C THR A 301 -15.81 7.61 7.13
N LEU A 302 -15.59 6.88 6.04
CA LEU A 302 -14.25 6.49 5.62
C LEU A 302 -13.53 7.59 4.84
N HIS A 303 -14.28 8.47 4.17
CA HIS A 303 -13.73 9.54 3.35
C HIS A 303 -14.66 10.74 3.32
N THR A 304 -14.14 11.94 3.64
CA THR A 304 -14.97 13.15 3.78
C THR A 304 -14.71 14.22 2.72
N ASP A 305 -13.56 14.22 2.04
CA ASP A 305 -13.17 15.26 1.09
C ASP A 305 -12.35 14.68 -0.08
N HIS A 306 -12.70 15.05 -1.32
CA HIS A 306 -12.00 14.63 -2.54
C HIS A 306 -10.53 15.08 -2.61
N ASP A 307 -10.15 16.12 -1.85
CA ASP A 307 -8.77 16.62 -1.77
C ASP A 307 -7.94 15.92 -0.67
N LEU A 308 -8.56 15.10 0.18
CA LEU A 308 -7.89 14.33 1.22
C LEU A 308 -7.51 12.92 0.72
N ALA A 309 -6.68 12.26 1.51
CA ALA A 309 -6.05 11.04 1.06
C ALA A 309 -6.94 9.82 1.35
N HIS A 310 -7.08 8.94 0.37
CA HIS A 310 -8.13 7.92 0.30
C HIS A 310 -8.05 6.86 1.41
N PRO A 311 -9.18 6.33 1.90
CA PRO A 311 -9.19 5.40 3.03
C PRO A 311 -8.46 4.11 2.70
N SER A 312 -7.63 3.69 3.65
CA SER A 312 -7.02 2.37 3.68
C SER A 312 -7.77 1.48 4.65
N TYR A 313 -7.90 0.19 4.30
CA TYR A 313 -8.48 -0.80 5.20
C TYR A 313 -7.86 -2.17 4.95
N PHE A 314 -8.07 -3.06 5.91
CA PHE A 314 -7.91 -4.50 5.73
C PHE A 314 -8.88 -5.25 6.63
N VAL A 315 -9.11 -6.53 6.33
CA VAL A 315 -9.92 -7.42 7.17
C VAL A 315 -8.99 -8.24 8.05
N ASP A 316 -9.17 -8.18 9.37
CA ASP A 316 -8.34 -8.91 10.32
C ASP A 316 -8.74 -10.40 10.43
N GLU A 317 -8.01 -11.16 11.24
CA GLU A 317 -8.28 -12.59 11.44
C GLU A 317 -9.62 -12.88 12.17
N ASN A 318 -10.22 -11.87 12.82
CA ASN A 318 -11.50 -11.97 13.52
C ASN A 318 -12.68 -11.51 12.65
N ASP A 319 -12.48 -11.35 11.34
CA ASP A 319 -13.47 -10.86 10.38
C ASP A 319 -13.98 -9.44 10.71
N SER A 320 -13.13 -8.63 11.33
CA SER A 320 -13.40 -7.21 11.60
C SER A 320 -12.68 -6.34 10.58
N ILE A 321 -13.33 -5.25 10.18
CA ILE A 321 -12.76 -4.27 9.26
C ILE A 321 -11.91 -3.33 10.08
N MET A 322 -10.60 -3.35 9.84
CA MET A 322 -9.68 -2.35 10.35
C MET A 322 -9.61 -1.25 9.31
N ALA A 323 -10.15 -0.08 9.63
CA ALA A 323 -10.29 1.01 8.67
C ALA A 323 -9.66 2.30 9.19
N TRP A 324 -9.07 3.04 8.25
CA TRP A 324 -8.81 4.45 8.42
C TRP A 324 -10.10 5.24 8.24
N CYS A 325 -10.40 6.11 9.19
CA CYS A 325 -11.63 6.88 9.25
C CYS A 325 -11.34 8.36 9.49
N GLU A 326 -12.15 9.19 8.85
CA GLU A 326 -12.12 10.64 8.96
C GLU A 326 -13.39 11.15 9.62
N GLU A 327 -13.26 12.02 10.60
CA GLU A 327 -14.37 12.61 11.33
C GLU A 327 -14.20 14.13 11.35
N VAL A 328 -15.16 14.86 10.77
CA VAL A 328 -15.17 16.31 10.80
C VAL A 328 -15.65 16.78 12.17
N MET A 329 -14.86 17.64 12.81
CA MET A 329 -15.14 18.23 14.12
C MET A 329 -15.06 19.75 14.03
N GLY A 330 -16.14 20.45 14.40
CA GLY A 330 -16.17 21.91 14.45
C GLY A 330 -17.58 22.48 14.64
N ASP A 331 -17.67 23.63 15.29
CA ASP A 331 -18.87 24.49 15.35
C ASP A 331 -18.43 25.92 14.96
N ALA A 332 -18.97 26.45 13.86
CA ALA A 332 -18.85 27.85 13.44
C ALA A 332 -17.42 28.46 13.40
N GLY A 333 -16.61 28.05 12.42
CA GLY A 333 -15.51 28.88 11.89
C GLY A 333 -14.15 28.21 11.77
N ASP A 334 -13.92 27.10 12.49
CA ASP A 334 -12.69 26.30 12.41
C ASP A 334 -13.07 24.81 12.31
N ASP A 335 -13.21 24.30 11.09
CA ASP A 335 -13.50 22.88 10.84
C ASP A 335 -12.19 22.07 10.82
N TYR A 336 -12.08 21.07 11.69
CA TYR A 336 -10.93 20.16 11.74
C TYR A 336 -11.33 18.75 11.33
N VAL A 337 -10.49 18.06 10.56
CA VAL A 337 -10.64 16.61 10.32
C VAL A 337 -9.80 15.85 11.33
N CYS A 338 -10.46 15.02 12.12
CA CYS A 338 -9.83 14.03 12.99
C CYS A 338 -9.61 12.74 12.20
N VAL A 339 -8.38 12.24 12.22
CA VAL A 339 -8.03 11.00 11.54
C VAL A 339 -7.81 9.90 12.58
N SER A 340 -8.43 8.76 12.36
CA SER A 340 -8.39 7.65 13.32
C SER A 340 -8.39 6.28 12.66
N VAL A 341 -7.95 5.29 13.42
CA VAL A 341 -8.10 3.89 13.07
C VAL A 341 -9.26 3.33 13.89
N SER A 342 -10.23 2.73 13.21
CA SER A 342 -11.39 2.09 13.84
C SER A 342 -11.45 0.60 13.49
N GLU A 343 -11.90 -0.18 14.46
CA GLU A 343 -12.32 -1.57 14.29
C GLU A 343 -13.82 -1.59 14.10
N ILE A 344 -14.30 -2.14 12.99
CA ILE A 344 -15.72 -2.29 12.70
C ILE A 344 -16.02 -3.78 12.65
N SER A 345 -16.75 -4.27 13.65
CA SER A 345 -17.17 -5.66 13.72
C SER A 345 -18.24 -5.98 12.66
N LYS A 346 -18.40 -7.26 12.35
CA LYS A 346 -19.48 -7.78 11.47
C LYS A 346 -20.89 -7.38 11.91
N ASP A 347 -21.09 -7.12 13.21
CA ASP A 347 -22.38 -6.71 13.78
C ASP A 347 -22.60 -5.18 13.66
N GLY A 348 -21.67 -4.47 13.03
CA GLY A 348 -21.74 -3.01 12.83
C GLY A 348 -21.40 -2.18 14.04
N ILE A 349 -20.77 -2.77 15.05
CA ILE A 349 -20.21 -2.02 16.17
C ILE A 349 -18.85 -1.48 15.72
N ALA A 350 -18.75 -0.16 15.63
CA ALA A 350 -17.51 0.56 15.37
C ALA A 350 -16.85 0.99 16.69
N LYS A 351 -15.55 0.73 16.81
CA LYS A 351 -14.74 1.10 17.97
C LYS A 351 -13.51 1.86 17.49
N LYS A 352 -13.42 3.14 17.87
CA LYS A 352 -12.21 3.96 17.64
C LYS A 352 -11.06 3.39 18.47
N LEU A 353 -9.99 2.93 17.80
CA LEU A 353 -8.82 2.35 18.44
C LEU A 353 -7.76 3.41 18.75
N VAL A 354 -7.44 4.26 17.78
CA VAL A 354 -6.35 5.25 17.88
C VAL A 354 -6.69 6.51 17.08
N GLU A 355 -6.50 7.69 17.69
CA GLU A 355 -6.48 8.97 16.98
C GLU A 355 -5.05 9.28 16.50
N THR A 356 -4.87 9.47 15.20
CA THR A 356 -3.54 9.56 14.55
C THR A 356 -3.09 11.00 14.36
N GLY A 357 -4.03 11.92 14.14
CA GLY A 357 -3.77 13.34 13.97
C GLY A 357 -5.05 14.16 13.80
N ARG A 358 -4.87 15.47 13.70
CA ARG A 358 -5.91 16.45 13.36
C ARG A 358 -5.38 17.36 12.26
N CYS A 359 -6.22 17.69 11.30
CA CYS A 359 -5.92 18.56 10.16
C CYS A 359 -6.89 19.74 10.19
N ASN A 360 -6.41 20.98 10.02
CA ASN A 360 -7.31 22.14 9.89
C ASN A 360 -7.72 22.30 8.42
N LEU A 361 -9.02 22.23 8.12
CA LEU A 361 -9.51 22.37 6.74
C LEU A 361 -9.34 23.80 6.19
N GLY A 362 -9.22 24.79 7.07
CA GLY A 362 -9.07 26.21 6.71
C GLY A 362 -7.65 26.63 6.30
N ASP A 363 -6.63 25.79 6.53
CA ASP A 363 -5.24 26.11 6.21
C ASP A 363 -4.75 25.28 5.00
N TYR A 364 -4.60 25.95 3.85
CA TYR A 364 -4.05 25.36 2.62
C TYR A 364 -2.61 24.85 2.77
N HIS A 365 -1.88 25.28 3.80
CA HIS A 365 -0.52 24.80 4.10
C HIS A 365 -0.49 23.63 5.08
N ASP A 366 -1.61 23.34 5.75
CA ASP A 366 -1.75 22.28 6.75
C ASP A 366 -2.62 21.13 6.23
N LYS A 367 -2.71 20.96 4.89
CA LYS A 367 -3.24 19.76 4.24
C LYS A 367 -2.08 18.82 3.85
N PRO A 368 -1.31 18.21 4.78
CA PRO A 368 -0.58 17.03 4.37
C PRO A 368 -1.60 16.06 3.77
N PHE A 369 -1.25 15.34 2.72
CA PHE A 369 -2.04 14.18 2.28
C PHE A 369 -2.06 13.18 3.45
N VAL A 370 -2.99 13.38 4.39
CA VAL A 370 -3.08 12.63 5.64
C VAL A 370 -3.78 11.33 5.28
N CYS A 371 -3.06 10.38 4.68
CA CYS A 371 -3.50 8.99 4.64
C CYS A 371 -2.47 8.09 5.29
N GLY A 372 -2.98 7.13 6.05
CA GLY A 372 -2.24 5.99 6.54
C GLY A 372 -2.42 4.90 5.53
N HIS A 373 -1.32 4.39 5.00
CA HIS A 373 -1.35 3.28 4.08
C HIS A 373 -1.37 1.95 4.85
N VAL A 374 -1.94 0.92 4.24
CA VAL A 374 -1.67 -0.45 4.68
C VAL A 374 -0.17 -0.71 4.53
N TYR A 375 0.42 -1.33 5.55
CA TYR A 375 1.84 -1.60 5.62
C TYR A 375 2.10 -2.95 6.27
N LEU A 376 2.99 -3.72 5.67
CA LEU A 376 3.47 -4.99 6.21
C LEU A 376 4.91 -4.84 6.73
N PRO A 377 5.16 -4.91 8.05
CA PRO A 377 6.52 -4.94 8.58
C PRO A 377 7.34 -6.10 8.01
N SER A 378 8.54 -5.81 7.53
CA SER A 378 9.29 -6.78 6.73
C SER A 378 10.79 -6.81 7.01
N LEU A 379 11.35 -8.01 6.98
CA LEU A 379 12.80 -8.26 6.98
C LEU A 379 13.39 -8.29 5.56
N VAL A 380 12.58 -8.08 4.51
CA VAL A 380 13.06 -8.02 3.12
C VAL A 380 14.01 -6.85 2.95
N PRO A 381 15.26 -7.09 2.51
CA PRO A 381 16.19 -6.00 2.25
C PRO A 381 15.69 -5.16 1.07
N VAL A 382 15.93 -3.85 1.11
CA VAL A 382 15.77 -3.00 -0.07
C VAL A 382 16.74 -3.50 -1.15
N PRO A 383 16.28 -3.80 -2.38
CA PRO A 383 17.16 -4.34 -3.40
C PRO A 383 18.22 -3.30 -3.82
N GLU A 384 19.47 -3.75 -3.99
CA GLU A 384 20.63 -2.89 -4.24
C GLU A 384 20.70 -2.32 -5.66
#